data_AF-A0A7X0ZXW7-F1
#
_entry.id   AF-A0A7X0ZXW7-F1
#
_cell.length_a   1.000
_cell.length_b   1.000
_cell.length_c   1.000
_cell.angle_alpha   90.00
_cell.angle_beta   90.00
_cell.angle_gamma   90.00
#
_symmetry.space_group_name_H-M   'P 1'
#
loop_
_entity.id
_entity.type
_entity.pdbx_description
1 polymer ?
#
loop_
_entity_poly.entity_id
_entity_poly.type
_entity_poly.pdbx_seq_one_letter_code
_entity_poly.pdbx_strand_id
1 'polypeptide(L)' 'TGTYTGGVRYVGLKVGDRVYDRVPVATDGTYQYYAKDLITSATTTVTVLGYDAANQVTVQTVVTVR' A
#
# COMPACT_ATOMS: atom_id res chain seq x y z
N THR A 1 -2.95 7.70 -7.31
CA THR A 1 -4.29 7.22 -6.88
C THR A 1 -4.59 5.95 -7.64
N GLY A 2 -4.89 4.86 -6.94
CA GLY A 2 -5.27 3.58 -7.55
C GLY A 2 -6.66 3.18 -7.07
N THR A 3 -7.49 2.64 -7.94
CA THR A 3 -8.83 2.13 -7.61
C THR A 3 -8.81 0.61 -7.65
N TYR A 4 -9.28 -0.04 -6.58
CA TYR A 4 -9.41 -1.50 -6.54
C TYR A 4 -10.88 -1.88 -6.33
N THR A 5 -11.48 -2.47 -7.35
CA THR A 5 -12.85 -2.94 -7.34
C THR A 5 -12.91 -4.34 -6.71
N GLY A 6 -13.20 -4.39 -5.41
CA GLY A 6 -14.02 -5.49 -4.88
C GLY A 6 -13.44 -6.41 -3.80
N GLY A 7 -12.38 -6.04 -3.08
CA GLY A 7 -11.94 -6.88 -1.95
C GLY A 7 -10.93 -6.27 -0.99
N VAL A 8 -10.15 -5.30 -1.45
CA VAL A 8 -9.16 -4.63 -0.60
C VAL A 8 -9.86 -3.72 0.41
N ARG A 9 -9.65 -4.03 1.69
CA ARG A 9 -10.12 -3.24 2.85
C ARG A 9 -9.01 -2.38 3.44
N TYR A 10 -7.77 -2.80 3.30
CA TYR A 10 -6.62 -2.07 3.82
C TYR A 10 -5.48 -2.03 2.81
N VAL A 11 -4.70 -0.96 2.85
CA VAL A 11 -3.48 -0.80 2.07
C VAL A 11 -2.30 -0.65 3.03
N GLY A 12 -1.30 -1.51 2.89
CA GLY A 12 -0.01 -1.37 3.57
C GLY A 12 1.09 -0.97 2.60
N LEU A 13 2.20 -0.49 3.17
CA LEU A 13 3.40 -0.15 2.41
C LEU A 13 4.55 -1.04 2.85
N LYS A 14 5.28 -1.59 1.88
CA LYS A 14 6.54 -2.28 2.09
C LYS A 14 7.65 -1.47 1.42
N VAL A 15 8.66 -1.08 2.17
CA VAL A 15 9.81 -0.32 1.66
C VAL A 15 11.06 -1.17 1.90
N GLY A 16 11.70 -1.63 0.82
CA GLY A 16 12.70 -2.69 0.91
C GLY A 16 12.07 -3.96 1.48
N ASP A 17 12.59 -4.45 2.60
CA ASP A 17 12.08 -5.65 3.29
C ASP A 17 11.13 -5.35 4.45
N ARG A 18 10.95 -4.07 4.81
CA ARG A 18 10.13 -3.66 5.95
C ARG A 18 8.70 -3.38 5.52
N VAL A 19 7.75 -4.06 6.15
CA VAL A 19 6.31 -3.77 6.04
C VAL A 19 5.91 -2.79 7.14
N TYR A 20 5.22 -1.72 6.75
CA TYR A 20 4.70 -0.68 7.63
C TYR A 20 3.20 -0.86 7.87
N ASP A 21 2.66 -0.02 8.75
CA ASP A 21 1.25 -0.03 9.13
C ASP A 21 0.32 0.10 7.93
N ARG A 22 -0.92 -0.37 8.11
CA ARG A 22 -1.94 -0.40 7.08
C ARG A 22 -2.95 0.74 7.30
N VAL A 23 -3.42 1.33 6.21
CA VAL A 23 -4.50 2.33 6.21
C VAL A 23 -5.77 1.70 5.65
N PRO A 24 -6.95 2.04 6.17
CA PRO A 24 -8.21 1.59 5.59
C PRO A 24 -8.43 2.20 4.21
N VAL A 25 -9.05 1.42 3.32
CA VAL A 25 -9.57 1.92 2.04
C VAL A 25 -10.98 2.43 2.28
N ALA A 26 -11.27 3.62 1.76
CA ALA A 26 -12.60 4.23 1.85
C ALA A 26 -13.62 3.44 1.02
N THR A 27 -14.90 3.66 1.28
CA THR A 27 -16.01 2.96 0.61
C THR A 27 -16.08 3.22 -0.89
N ASP A 28 -15.52 4.33 -1.35
CA ASP A 28 -15.37 4.69 -2.76
C ASP A 28 -14.13 4.06 -3.43
N GLY A 29 -13.40 3.22 -2.70
CA GLY A 29 -12.18 2.55 -3.16
C GLY A 29 -10.93 3.44 -3.13
N THR A 30 -11.01 4.65 -2.59
CA THR A 30 -9.86 5.55 -2.47
C THR A 30 -9.08 5.31 -1.18
N TYR A 31 -7.79 5.64 -1.18
CA TYR A 31 -6.95 5.59 0.00
C TYR A 31 -5.84 6.65 -0.10
N GLN A 32 -5.36 7.10 1.06
CA GLN A 32 -4.19 7.96 1.16
C GLN A 32 -3.20 7.32 2.13
N TYR A 33 -1.95 7.22 1.69
CA TYR A 33 -0.87 6.63 2.48
C TYR A 33 0.29 7.63 2.53
N TYR A 34 0.54 8.21 3.71
CA TYR A 34 1.62 9.16 3.93
C TYR A 34 2.94 8.40 4.17
N ALA A 35 3.79 8.37 3.17
CA ALA A 35 5.05 7.61 3.19
C ALA A 35 6.32 8.48 3.23
N LYS A 36 6.17 9.79 3.45
CA LYS A 36 7.25 10.80 3.30
C LYS A 36 8.49 10.45 4.13
N ASP A 37 8.30 10.02 5.37
CA ASP A 37 9.41 9.68 6.27
C ASP A 37 9.84 8.20 6.19
N LEU A 38 9.09 7.40 5.43
CA LEU A 38 9.30 5.96 5.28
C LEU A 38 10.17 5.63 4.05
N ILE A 39 10.09 6.47 3.03
CA ILE A 39 10.83 6.35 1.78
C ILE A 39 11.98 7.35 1.82
N THR A 40 13.07 6.95 2.46
CA THR A 40 14.25 7.81 2.67
C THR A 40 15.22 7.80 1.48
N SER A 41 15.02 6.90 0.51
CA SER A 41 15.81 6.82 -0.71
C SER A 41 14.92 6.49 -1.91
N ALA A 42 15.15 7.20 -3.02
CA ALA A 42 14.49 6.93 -4.29
C ALA A 42 14.92 5.61 -4.95
N THR A 43 16.05 5.02 -4.50
CA THR A 43 16.50 3.71 -4.99
C THR A 43 15.81 2.55 -4.29
N THR A 44 15.11 2.81 -3.18
CA THR A 44 14.48 1.74 -2.42
C THR A 44 13.19 1.30 -3.11
N THR A 45 13.06 0.00 -3.33
CA THR A 45 11.83 -0.57 -3.87
C THR A 45 10.67 -0.38 -2.90
N VAL A 46 9.63 0.31 -3.36
CA VAL A 46 8.40 0.49 -2.60
C VAL A 46 7.33 -0.42 -3.20
N THR A 47 6.66 -1.19 -2.36
CA THR A 47 5.57 -2.08 -2.75
C THR A 47 4.33 -1.72 -1.95
N VAL A 48 3.22 -1.50 -2.65
CA VAL A 48 1.90 -1.32 -2.06
C VAL A 48 1.24 -2.68 -1.93
N LEU A 49 0.77 -3.02 -0.74
CA LEU A 49 0.12 -4.29 -0.40
C LEU A 49 -1.37 -4.05 -0.17
N GLY A 50 -2.23 -4.68 -0.95
CA GLY A 50 -3.69 -4.67 -0.74
C GLY A 50 -4.10 -5.86 0.10
N TYR A 51 -4.79 -5.60 1.22
CA TYR A 51 -5.30 -6.61 2.14
C TYR A 51 -6.82 -6.71 2.08
N ASP A 52 -7.35 -7.92 2.16
CA ASP A 52 -8.78 -8.17 2.30
C ASP A 52 -9.30 -8.01 3.75
N ALA A 53 -10.59 -8.30 3.95
CA ALA A 53 -11.23 -8.28 5.27
C ALA A 53 -10.68 -9.34 6.24
N ALA A 54 -10.05 -10.40 5.73
CA ALA A 54 -9.40 -11.45 6.52
C ALA A 54 -7.92 -11.12 6.80
N ASN A 55 -7.46 -9.90 6.49
CA ASN A 55 -6.07 -9.46 6.62
C ASN A 55 -5.07 -10.24 5.74
N GLN A 56 -5.53 -10.87 4.66
CA GLN A 56 -4.68 -11.55 3.69
C GLN A 56 -4.26 -10.59 2.59
N VAL A 57 -3.01 -10.66 2.16
CA VAL A 57 -2.53 -9.89 1.01
C VAL A 57 -3.09 -10.51 -0.26
N THR A 58 -3.95 -9.77 -0.95
CA THR A 58 -4.56 -10.20 -2.22
C THR A 58 -3.92 -9.53 -3.43
N VAL A 59 -3.20 -8.41 -3.22
CA VAL A 59 -2.56 -7.63 -4.27
C VAL A 59 -1.22 -7.10 -3.80
N GLN A 60 -0.22 -7.12 -4.68
CA GLN A 60 1.07 -6.48 -4.46
C GLN A 60 1.47 -5.72 -5.72
N THR A 61 1.75 -4.42 -5.56
CA THR A 61 2.14 -3.55 -6.68
C THR A 61 3.43 -2.84 -6.32
N VAL A 62 4.49 -3.06 -7.11
CA VAL A 62 5.73 -2.30 -6.98
C VAL A 62 5.52 -0.91 -7.57
N VAL A 63 5.85 0.12 -6.81
CA VAL A 63 5.74 1.53 -7.19
C VAL A 63 7.12 2.11 -7.31
N THR A 64 7.40 2.75 -8.45
CA THR A 64 8.64 3.50 -8.63
C THR A 64 8.44 4.91 -8.11
N VAL A 65 9.20 5.27 -7.08
CA VAL A 65 9.25 6.65 -6.57
C VAL A 65 10.27 7.40 -7.44
N ARG A 66 9.87 8.54 -8.00
CA ARG A 66 10.72 9.40 -8.83
C ARG A 66 10.98 10.72 -8.12
#